data_AF-A0A6C0C051-F1
#
_entry.id   AF-A0A6C0C051-F1
#
_cell.length_a   1.000
_cell.length_b   1.000
_cell.length_c   1.000
_cell.angle_alpha   90.00
_cell.angle_beta   90.00
_cell.angle_gamma   90.00
#
_symmetry.space_group_name_H-M   'P 1'
#
loop_
_entity.id
_entity.type
_entity.pdbx_description
1 polymer ?
#
loop_
_entity_poly.entity_id
_entity_poly.type
_entity_poly.pdbx_seq_one_letter_code
_entity_poly.pdbx_strand_id
1 'polypeptide(L)'
;MSYIQLPIITRIDNIDNLISMKSIKDDMLRPVLNKTLFSYLNIIKAEIDDCPAEWDKYKKYTNPYEYIHTPVSGTNTSICKLTPLSRSYYKMVEICNLLSILKELPSTLKSFHLAEGPGGFIEALADMRKSDENKYHETDEYYGMTLVDDFDRTIPGWEKTEYLLSQCKNIRIEKGCDNKGDLTNPDNLQYCFDKYKNSMDLITGDGGFDFSIDFNQQERVSAKLIFCQVAFAVSMQKTGGAFIIKLFDTFTNISVNIIHLLTILYKSVSFVKPYTSRHANSEKYLVCKNFRLPAEEVRPLIHKFLNIYRDENFDNMTSILDIPAPYLLNIKIEECNATCGQQQIECISNTLNLIDNNKSDKLEILKKSNIHKCKLWCQKHRLPYNKNVVANNIFLQKQYSLKLS
;
A
#
# COMPACT_ATOMS: atom_id res chain seq x y z
N MET A 1 9.53 6.71 -12.98
CA MET A 1 8.45 6.84 -11.99
C MET A 1 8.48 8.26 -11.50
N SER A 2 7.35 8.94 -11.60
CA SER A 2 7.14 10.25 -11.02
C SER A 2 6.25 10.10 -9.79
N TYR A 3 6.42 11.00 -8.84
CA TYR A 3 5.45 11.25 -7.79
C TYR A 3 4.74 12.56 -8.10
N ILE A 4 3.53 12.74 -7.58
CA ILE A 4 2.81 14.01 -7.67
C ILE A 4 2.82 14.64 -6.29
N GLN A 5 3.51 15.77 -6.16
CA GLN A 5 3.53 16.55 -4.93
C GLN A 5 2.19 17.27 -4.75
N LEU A 6 1.56 17.09 -3.58
CA LEU A 6 0.36 17.84 -3.21
C LEU A 6 0.72 19.23 -2.70
N PRO A 7 -0.18 20.22 -2.83
CA PRO A 7 0.08 21.58 -2.36
C PRO A 7 0.33 21.61 -0.85
N ILE A 8 1.23 22.49 -0.43
CA ILE A 8 1.45 22.78 0.98
C ILE A 8 0.26 23.59 1.47
N ILE A 9 -0.54 23.00 2.34
CA ILE A 9 -1.63 23.69 3.03
C ILE A 9 -1.09 24.27 4.32
N THR A 10 -1.46 25.50 4.65
CA THR A 10 -1.06 26.16 5.90
C THR A 10 -1.55 25.35 7.08
N ARG A 11 -0.76 25.32 8.17
CA ARG A 11 -1.21 24.68 9.42
C ARG A 11 -2.50 25.37 9.89
N ILE A 12 -3.45 24.57 10.33
CA ILE A 12 -4.69 25.05 10.95
C ILE A 12 -4.60 24.72 12.44
N ASP A 13 -4.66 25.73 13.27
CA ASP A 13 -4.70 25.56 14.73
C ASP A 13 -6.07 25.04 15.16
N ASN A 14 -6.11 24.20 16.19
CA ASN A 14 -7.35 23.56 16.68
C ASN A 14 -8.12 22.80 15.59
N ILE A 15 -7.38 22.02 14.77
CA ILE A 15 -7.94 21.19 13.68
C ILE A 15 -9.03 20.21 14.17
N ASP A 16 -9.00 19.82 15.44
CA ASP A 16 -10.00 18.98 16.08
C ASP A 16 -11.41 19.59 16.05
N ASN A 17 -11.54 20.93 16.04
CA ASN A 17 -12.83 21.60 15.88
C ASN A 17 -13.44 21.43 14.49
N LEU A 18 -12.63 21.10 13.49
CA LEU A 18 -13.08 20.89 12.12
C LEU A 18 -13.38 19.41 11.84
N ILE A 19 -13.11 18.51 12.78
CA ILE A 19 -13.44 17.09 12.64
C ILE A 19 -14.91 16.88 12.98
N SER A 20 -15.68 16.56 11.95
CA SER A 20 -17.11 16.28 12.06
C SER A 20 -17.51 15.26 11.00
N MET A 21 -18.14 14.16 11.44
CA MET A 21 -18.58 13.11 10.55
C MET A 21 -19.92 13.47 9.91
N LYS A 22 -20.04 13.24 8.61
CA LYS A 22 -21.34 13.20 7.91
C LYS A 22 -21.51 11.82 7.29
N SER A 23 -22.69 11.24 7.43
CA SER A 23 -23.05 9.94 6.87
C SER A 23 -24.32 10.06 6.03
N ILE A 24 -24.49 9.14 5.08
CA ILE A 24 -25.69 9.04 4.26
C ILE A 24 -26.16 7.59 4.32
N LYS A 25 -27.48 7.37 4.43
CA LYS A 25 -28.09 6.03 4.43
C LYS A 25 -28.19 5.40 3.03
N ASP A 26 -27.84 6.15 1.98
CA ASP A 26 -27.89 5.71 0.58
C ASP A 26 -26.62 4.91 0.27
N ASP A 27 -26.80 3.74 -0.32
CA ASP A 27 -25.70 2.81 -0.66
C ASP A 27 -24.88 3.28 -1.87
N MET A 28 -25.34 4.31 -2.59
CA MET A 28 -24.68 4.74 -3.81
C MET A 28 -23.49 5.67 -3.54
N LEU A 29 -22.28 5.14 -3.77
CA LEU A 29 -21.04 5.90 -3.89
C LEU A 29 -21.16 6.97 -4.99
N ARG A 30 -21.02 8.25 -4.62
CA ARG A 30 -21.05 9.36 -5.58
C ARG A 30 -19.65 9.94 -5.77
N PRO A 31 -19.03 9.80 -6.96
CA PRO A 31 -17.75 10.44 -7.23
C PRO A 31 -17.93 11.96 -7.23
N VAL A 32 -17.08 12.66 -6.46
CA VAL A 32 -16.99 14.12 -6.47
C VAL A 32 -15.90 14.61 -7.42
N LEU A 33 -14.87 13.80 -7.67
CA LEU A 33 -13.77 14.06 -8.61
C LEU A 33 -13.78 13.07 -9.78
N ASN A 34 -13.28 13.50 -10.95
CA ASN A 34 -13.10 12.67 -12.16
C ASN A 34 -14.28 11.74 -12.52
N LYS A 35 -15.52 12.24 -12.47
CA LYS A 35 -16.74 11.43 -12.64
C LYS A 35 -16.75 10.55 -13.89
N THR A 36 -16.28 11.08 -15.02
CA THR A 36 -16.21 10.33 -16.28
C THR A 36 -15.20 9.19 -16.22
N LEU A 37 -14.03 9.42 -15.62
CA LEU A 37 -13.00 8.39 -15.45
C LEU A 37 -13.49 7.28 -14.53
N PHE A 38 -14.17 7.63 -13.42
CA PHE A 38 -14.81 6.66 -12.54
C PHE A 38 -15.76 5.75 -13.32
N SER A 39 -16.63 6.32 -14.16
CA SER A 39 -17.53 5.53 -15.01
C SER A 39 -16.78 4.60 -15.96
N TYR A 40 -15.76 5.09 -16.67
CA TYR A 40 -14.99 4.25 -17.60
C TYR A 40 -14.21 3.13 -16.89
N LEU A 41 -13.65 3.40 -15.71
CA LEU A 41 -12.97 2.39 -14.92
C LEU A 41 -13.93 1.29 -14.46
N ASN A 42 -15.14 1.64 -14.02
CA ASN A 42 -16.11 0.63 -13.60
C ASN A 42 -16.57 -0.24 -14.78
N ILE A 43 -16.80 0.37 -15.95
CA ILE A 43 -17.17 -0.38 -17.17
C ILE A 43 -16.08 -1.39 -17.53
N ILE A 44 -14.83 -0.94 -17.67
CA ILE A 44 -13.76 -1.84 -18.13
C ILE A 44 -13.32 -2.86 -17.06
N LYS A 45 -13.47 -2.53 -15.77
CA LYS A 45 -13.24 -3.50 -14.69
C LYS A 45 -14.28 -4.61 -14.71
N ALA A 46 -15.54 -4.30 -15.02
CA ALA A 46 -16.60 -5.31 -15.13
C ALA A 46 -16.35 -6.32 -16.26
N GLU A 47 -15.70 -5.91 -17.36
CA GLU A 47 -15.30 -6.83 -18.45
C GLU A 47 -14.29 -7.91 -17.99
N ILE A 48 -13.60 -7.71 -16.86
CA ILE A 48 -12.68 -8.71 -16.30
C ILE A 48 -13.47 -9.90 -15.72
N ASP A 49 -14.68 -9.65 -15.20
CA ASP A 49 -15.51 -10.65 -14.54
C ASP A 49 -16.00 -11.74 -15.52
N ASP A 50 -15.99 -11.43 -16.83
CA ASP A 50 -16.32 -12.39 -17.90
C ASP A 50 -15.19 -13.38 -18.22
N CYS A 51 -13.94 -13.09 -17.80
CA CYS A 51 -12.76 -13.91 -18.16
C CYS A 51 -11.71 -14.07 -17.05
N PRO A 52 -12.09 -14.47 -15.81
CA PRO A 52 -11.19 -14.43 -14.65
C PRO A 52 -9.95 -15.35 -14.75
N ALA A 53 -10.10 -16.55 -15.34
CA ALA A 53 -8.99 -17.51 -15.45
C ALA A 53 -7.95 -17.06 -16.49
N GLU A 54 -8.42 -16.57 -17.64
CA GLU A 54 -7.60 -16.01 -18.70
C GLU A 54 -6.93 -14.72 -18.23
N TRP A 55 -7.67 -13.84 -17.56
CA TRP A 55 -7.13 -12.62 -16.95
C TRP A 55 -5.92 -12.92 -16.07
N ASP A 56 -6.03 -13.91 -15.18
CA ASP A 56 -4.94 -14.32 -14.28
C ASP A 56 -3.69 -14.84 -14.99
N LYS A 57 -3.87 -15.46 -16.15
CA LYS A 57 -2.79 -15.92 -17.02
C LYS A 57 -2.15 -14.75 -17.78
N TYR A 58 -2.94 -13.91 -18.44
CA TYR A 58 -2.44 -12.90 -19.38
C TYR A 58 -2.00 -11.59 -18.71
N LYS A 59 -2.53 -11.23 -17.53
CA LYS A 59 -2.11 -10.04 -16.77
C LYS A 59 -0.61 -10.03 -16.43
N LYS A 60 0.01 -11.22 -16.38
CA LYS A 60 1.46 -11.38 -16.14
C LYS A 60 2.32 -10.89 -17.30
N TYR A 61 1.78 -10.89 -18.52
CA TYR A 61 2.47 -10.43 -19.73
C TYR A 61 2.28 -8.93 -19.96
N THR A 62 1.14 -8.37 -19.58
CA THR A 62 0.84 -6.95 -19.77
C THR A 62 1.37 -6.10 -18.62
N ASN A 63 1.47 -6.63 -17.40
CA ASN A 63 2.12 -5.94 -16.29
C ASN A 63 3.66 -5.92 -16.46
N PRO A 64 4.30 -4.76 -16.71
CA PRO A 64 5.70 -4.70 -17.11
C PRO A 64 6.71 -5.19 -16.06
N TYR A 65 6.30 -5.20 -14.80
CA TYR A 65 7.16 -5.47 -13.64
C TYR A 65 6.77 -6.75 -12.88
N GLU A 66 5.86 -7.57 -13.43
CA GLU A 66 5.36 -8.78 -12.76
C GLU A 66 6.49 -9.76 -12.41
N TYR A 67 7.49 -9.87 -13.28
CA TYR A 67 8.57 -10.85 -13.14
C TYR A 67 9.65 -10.48 -12.11
N ILE A 68 9.55 -9.34 -11.41
CA ILE A 68 10.45 -9.02 -10.29
C ILE A 68 10.37 -10.13 -9.24
N HIS A 69 9.14 -10.46 -8.81
CA HIS A 69 8.86 -11.49 -7.81
C HIS A 69 8.30 -12.77 -8.44
N THR A 70 7.42 -12.66 -9.43
CA THR A 70 6.77 -13.83 -10.03
C THR A 70 7.75 -14.55 -10.97
N PRO A 71 7.82 -15.89 -10.98
CA PRO A 71 8.61 -16.62 -11.96
C PRO A 71 8.26 -16.23 -13.40
N VAL A 72 9.27 -16.10 -14.26
CA VAL A 72 9.06 -15.80 -15.67
C VAL A 72 8.30 -16.96 -16.33
N SER A 73 7.26 -16.66 -17.11
CA SER A 73 6.43 -17.68 -17.77
C SER A 73 7.27 -18.69 -18.57
N GLY A 74 7.13 -19.97 -18.23
CA GLY A 74 7.93 -21.08 -18.79
C GLY A 74 9.23 -21.39 -18.04
N THR A 75 9.46 -20.76 -16.89
CA THR A 75 10.65 -20.96 -16.04
C THR A 75 10.25 -21.06 -14.57
N ASN A 76 11.17 -21.51 -13.72
CA ASN A 76 10.99 -21.58 -12.27
C ASN A 76 11.71 -20.44 -11.54
N THR A 77 12.05 -19.35 -12.23
CA THR A 77 12.94 -18.32 -11.70
C THR A 77 12.36 -16.93 -11.92
N SER A 78 12.29 -16.15 -10.85
CA SER A 78 12.01 -14.72 -10.86
C SER A 78 13.24 -13.90 -11.26
N ILE A 79 13.04 -12.65 -11.66
CA ILE A 79 14.16 -11.77 -12.00
C ILE A 79 14.95 -11.38 -10.75
N CYS A 80 14.28 -10.94 -9.69
CA CYS A 80 14.94 -10.72 -8.41
C CYS A 80 15.27 -12.08 -7.78
N LYS A 81 16.46 -12.18 -7.17
CA LYS A 81 16.89 -13.37 -6.43
C LYS A 81 16.31 -13.44 -5.01
N LEU A 82 15.85 -12.32 -4.48
CA LEU A 82 15.25 -12.27 -3.15
C LEU A 82 13.88 -12.94 -3.16
N THR A 83 13.58 -13.68 -2.11
CA THR A 83 12.28 -14.31 -1.86
C THR A 83 11.70 -13.74 -0.56
N PRO A 84 11.27 -12.47 -0.56
CA PRO A 84 10.72 -11.82 0.62
C PRO A 84 9.39 -12.45 1.04
N LEU A 85 8.95 -12.16 2.26
CA LEU A 85 7.67 -12.63 2.82
C LEU A 85 6.47 -12.28 1.95
N SER A 86 6.53 -11.13 1.27
CA SER A 86 5.49 -10.71 0.35
C SER A 86 6.02 -9.77 -0.74
N ARG A 87 5.18 -9.53 -1.76
CA ARG A 87 5.46 -8.58 -2.83
C ARG A 87 5.51 -7.12 -2.35
N SER A 88 4.94 -6.81 -1.17
CA SER A 88 4.95 -5.46 -0.63
C SER A 88 6.37 -4.98 -0.30
N TYR A 89 7.30 -5.90 -0.02
CA TYR A 89 8.74 -5.63 0.11
C TYR A 89 9.27 -4.71 -1.01
N TYR A 90 8.97 -5.07 -2.27
CA TYR A 90 9.48 -4.33 -3.41
C TYR A 90 8.88 -2.93 -3.53
N LYS A 91 7.63 -2.75 -3.11
CA LYS A 91 6.97 -1.43 -3.07
C LYS A 91 7.64 -0.52 -2.05
N MET A 92 7.93 -1.05 -0.86
CA MET A 92 8.62 -0.30 0.19
C MET A 92 10.02 0.14 -0.25
N VAL A 93 10.80 -0.77 -0.85
CA VAL A 93 12.11 -0.43 -1.44
C VAL A 93 11.97 0.67 -2.48
N GLU A 94 10.96 0.59 -3.35
CA GLU A 94 10.74 1.55 -4.41
C GLU A 94 10.40 2.95 -3.87
N ILE A 95 9.45 3.02 -2.93
CA ILE A 95 8.97 4.25 -2.30
C ILE A 95 10.10 4.92 -1.51
N CYS A 96 10.81 4.15 -0.69
CA CYS A 96 11.92 4.67 0.13
C CYS A 96 13.03 5.27 -0.74
N ASN A 97 13.39 4.61 -1.83
CA ASN A 97 14.40 5.12 -2.76
C ASN A 97 13.91 6.34 -3.55
N LEU A 98 12.65 6.33 -4.02
CA LEU A 98 12.09 7.42 -4.83
C LEU A 98 12.08 8.74 -4.06
N LEU A 99 11.67 8.69 -2.80
CA LEU A 99 11.52 9.88 -1.95
C LEU A 99 12.63 10.02 -0.92
N SER A 100 13.72 9.25 -1.03
CA SER A 100 14.88 9.30 -0.12
C SER A 100 14.51 9.22 1.37
N ILE A 101 13.50 8.40 1.72
CA ILE A 101 12.94 8.33 3.08
C ILE A 101 14.01 8.02 4.12
N LEU A 102 14.89 7.06 3.83
CA LEU A 102 15.93 6.62 4.77
C LEU A 102 16.91 7.72 5.17
N LYS A 103 17.13 8.73 4.32
CA LYS A 103 18.02 9.87 4.63
C LYS A 103 17.43 10.83 5.65
N GLU A 104 16.11 10.81 5.81
CA GLU A 104 15.36 11.66 6.75
C GLU A 104 15.06 10.93 8.06
N LEU A 105 15.32 9.62 8.14
CA LEU A 105 15.12 8.84 9.35
C LEU A 105 16.26 9.08 10.36
N PRO A 106 15.97 8.99 11.68
CA PRO A 106 17.00 9.13 12.70
C PRO A 106 17.99 7.95 12.72
N SER A 107 19.05 8.11 13.52
CA SER A 107 20.02 7.05 13.76
C SER A 107 19.40 5.82 14.39
N THR A 108 18.56 5.98 15.40
CA THR A 108 17.77 4.89 16.00
C THR A 108 16.32 5.07 15.61
N LEU A 109 15.80 4.15 14.81
CA LEU A 109 14.45 4.21 14.25
C LEU A 109 13.46 3.49 15.16
N LYS A 110 12.32 4.13 15.45
CA LYS A 110 11.10 3.42 15.87
C LYS A 110 10.07 3.48 14.76
N SER A 111 9.61 2.33 14.30
CA SER A 111 8.61 2.26 13.24
C SER A 111 7.41 1.38 13.61
N PHE A 112 6.23 1.73 13.08
CA PHE A 112 4.99 1.01 13.32
C PHE A 112 4.28 0.69 12.00
N HIS A 113 3.89 -0.57 11.81
CA HIS A 113 3.41 -1.13 10.54
C HIS A 113 2.00 -1.67 10.73
N LEU A 114 1.01 -0.98 10.15
CA LEU A 114 -0.43 -1.16 10.39
C LEU A 114 -1.09 -2.01 9.30
N ALA A 115 -1.75 -3.10 9.70
CA ALA A 115 -2.42 -4.06 8.83
C ALA A 115 -1.51 -4.64 7.72
N GLU A 116 -0.25 -4.93 8.08
CA GLU A 116 0.78 -5.33 7.12
C GLU A 116 1.23 -6.79 7.24
N GLY A 117 0.44 -7.67 7.87
CA GLY A 117 0.73 -9.11 7.85
C GLY A 117 0.93 -9.60 6.40
N PRO A 118 2.00 -10.35 6.07
CA PRO A 118 2.99 -10.99 6.95
C PRO A 118 4.27 -10.15 7.26
N GLY A 119 4.34 -8.88 6.86
CA GLY A 119 5.44 -7.97 7.23
C GLY A 119 6.45 -7.65 6.14
N GLY A 120 6.05 -7.67 4.86
CA GLY A 120 6.98 -7.38 3.74
C GLY A 120 7.61 -5.99 3.78
N PHE A 121 6.90 -4.98 4.29
CA PHE A 121 7.43 -3.63 4.51
C PHE A 121 8.44 -3.58 5.66
N ILE A 122 8.16 -4.28 6.77
CA ILE A 122 9.11 -4.44 7.89
C ILE A 122 10.41 -5.08 7.39
N GLU A 123 10.31 -6.18 6.64
CA GLU A 123 11.45 -6.89 6.05
C GLU A 123 12.28 -5.96 5.15
N ALA A 124 11.63 -5.24 4.23
CA ALA A 124 12.29 -4.29 3.34
C ALA A 124 13.00 -3.18 4.12
N LEU A 125 12.33 -2.59 5.10
CA LEU A 125 12.89 -1.51 5.89
C LEU A 125 14.10 -1.98 6.70
N ALA A 126 13.99 -3.14 7.36
CA ALA A 126 15.09 -3.74 8.11
C ALA A 126 16.30 -4.04 7.22
N ASP A 127 16.08 -4.62 6.03
CA ASP A 127 17.17 -4.94 5.10
C ASP A 127 17.82 -3.69 4.51
N MET A 128 17.04 -2.66 4.16
CA MET A 128 17.60 -1.39 3.69
C MET A 128 18.42 -0.70 4.79
N ARG A 129 18.01 -0.80 6.06
CA ARG A 129 18.74 -0.25 7.22
C ARG A 129 20.03 -1.02 7.56
N LYS A 130 20.13 -2.32 7.21
CA LYS A 130 21.39 -3.10 7.31
C LYS A 130 22.45 -2.66 6.31
N SER A 131 22.02 -2.16 5.16
CA SER A 131 22.90 -1.86 4.02
C SER A 131 23.62 -0.51 4.10
N ASP A 132 23.29 0.31 5.10
CA ASP A 132 23.93 1.61 5.32
C ASP A 132 25.16 1.42 6.22
N GLU A 133 26.29 2.03 5.86
CA GLU A 133 27.62 1.82 6.48
C GLU A 133 27.69 2.22 7.97
N ASN A 134 26.57 2.62 8.57
CA ASN A 134 26.44 3.13 9.94
C ASN A 134 25.42 2.35 10.78
N LYS A 135 25.66 1.05 11.06
CA LYS A 135 25.20 0.29 12.26
C LYS A 135 23.76 0.50 12.79
N TYR A 136 22.82 0.93 11.97
CA TYR A 136 21.49 1.34 12.44
C TYR A 136 20.64 0.18 12.97
N HIS A 137 20.81 -0.99 12.35
CA HIS A 137 19.94 -2.14 12.52
C HIS A 137 19.82 -2.65 13.97
N GLU A 138 20.88 -2.60 14.79
CA GLU A 138 20.86 -3.21 16.13
C GLU A 138 19.98 -2.47 17.12
N THR A 139 19.78 -1.16 16.95
CA THR A 139 18.99 -0.32 17.88
C THR A 139 17.60 0.00 17.37
N ASP A 140 17.34 -0.20 16.07
CA ASP A 140 16.02 0.04 15.48
C ASP A 140 14.96 -0.84 16.17
N GLU A 141 13.74 -0.34 16.31
CA GLU A 141 12.58 -1.08 16.82
C GLU A 141 11.47 -1.07 15.75
N TYR A 142 10.97 -2.25 15.38
CA TYR A 142 9.91 -2.41 14.39
C TYR A 142 8.69 -3.02 15.04
N TYR A 143 7.56 -2.31 15.04
CA TYR A 143 6.30 -2.79 15.60
C TYR A 143 5.34 -3.15 14.47
N GLY A 144 4.76 -4.34 14.51
CA GLY A 144 3.75 -4.78 13.53
C GLY A 144 2.42 -5.06 14.21
N MET A 145 1.32 -4.52 13.69
CA MET A 145 -0.04 -4.84 14.13
C MET A 145 -0.89 -5.23 12.93
N THR A 146 -1.50 -6.41 12.97
CA THR A 146 -2.39 -6.91 11.91
C THR A 146 -3.53 -7.70 12.55
N LEU A 147 -4.66 -7.80 11.86
CA LEU A 147 -5.78 -8.60 12.31
C LEU A 147 -5.37 -10.06 12.45
N VAL A 148 -5.65 -10.64 13.62
CA VAL A 148 -5.46 -12.05 13.92
C VAL A 148 -6.84 -12.69 13.95
N ASP A 149 -7.09 -13.56 12.97
CA ASP A 149 -8.29 -14.37 12.91
C ASP A 149 -7.89 -15.84 12.92
N ASP A 150 -8.24 -16.55 14.00
CA ASP A 150 -7.92 -17.97 14.17
C ASP A 150 -8.79 -18.88 13.28
N PHE A 151 -9.87 -18.35 12.71
CA PHE A 151 -10.84 -19.09 11.90
C PHE A 151 -10.64 -18.86 10.40
N ASP A 152 -10.28 -17.63 10.00
CA ASP A 152 -10.05 -17.28 8.59
C ASP A 152 -8.57 -17.20 8.20
N ARG A 153 -8.06 -18.32 7.67
CA ARG A 153 -6.68 -18.43 7.16
C ARG A 153 -6.43 -17.66 5.85
N THR A 154 -7.45 -17.06 5.24
CA THR A 154 -7.27 -16.22 4.05
C THR A 154 -6.69 -14.85 4.42
N ILE A 155 -6.91 -14.40 5.66
CA ILE A 155 -6.37 -13.15 6.19
C ILE A 155 -4.88 -13.35 6.49
N PRO A 156 -3.96 -12.63 5.82
CA PRO A 156 -2.54 -12.81 6.06
C PRO A 156 -2.13 -12.36 7.48
N GLY A 157 -1.79 -13.34 8.32
CA GLY A 157 -1.26 -13.11 9.67
C GLY A 157 0.28 -13.12 9.73
N TRP A 158 0.81 -13.30 10.94
CA TRP A 158 2.25 -13.35 11.21
C TRP A 158 2.87 -14.76 11.08
N GLU A 159 2.10 -15.74 10.60
CA GLU A 159 2.53 -17.15 10.50
C GLU A 159 3.80 -17.33 9.66
N LYS A 160 3.92 -16.58 8.56
CA LYS A 160 5.11 -16.62 7.68
C LYS A 160 6.29 -15.83 8.25
N THR A 161 6.07 -15.07 9.32
CA THR A 161 7.04 -14.13 9.88
C THR A 161 7.96 -14.79 10.91
N GLU A 162 7.69 -16.04 11.34
CA GLU A 162 8.51 -16.74 12.35
C GLU A 162 10.01 -16.78 12.00
N TYR A 163 10.33 -17.07 10.72
CA TYR A 163 11.70 -17.03 10.25
C TYR A 163 12.31 -15.63 10.37
N LEU A 164 11.58 -14.59 9.93
CA LEU A 164 12.05 -13.20 10.03
C LEU A 164 12.24 -12.77 11.49
N LEU A 165 11.31 -13.12 12.38
CA LEU A 165 11.39 -12.85 13.82
C LEU A 165 12.62 -13.53 14.45
N SER A 166 12.99 -14.72 13.98
CA SER A 166 14.20 -15.42 14.45
C SER A 166 15.50 -14.69 14.05
N GLN A 167 15.51 -14.04 12.89
CA GLN A 167 16.67 -13.32 12.36
C GLN A 167 16.75 -11.87 12.89
N CYS A 168 15.61 -11.23 13.12
CA CYS A 168 15.49 -9.84 13.53
C CYS A 168 14.78 -9.72 14.88
N LYS A 169 15.54 -9.80 15.97
CA LYS A 169 15.04 -9.71 17.36
C LYS A 169 14.38 -8.36 17.71
N ASN A 170 14.53 -7.38 16.84
CA ASN A 170 14.04 -6.02 17.00
C ASN A 170 12.60 -5.83 16.52
N ILE A 171 12.00 -6.87 15.94
CA ILE A 171 10.60 -6.87 15.49
C ILE A 171 9.71 -7.31 16.66
N ARG A 172 8.68 -6.52 16.96
CA ARG A 172 7.69 -6.75 18.02
C ARG A 172 6.30 -6.77 17.42
N ILE A 173 5.52 -7.79 17.75
CA ILE A 173 4.12 -7.87 17.31
C ILE A 173 3.23 -7.25 18.38
N GLU A 174 2.47 -6.23 17.98
CA GLU A 174 1.45 -5.58 18.80
C GLU A 174 0.07 -6.11 18.43
N LYS A 175 -0.72 -6.49 19.43
CA LYS A 175 -2.05 -7.08 19.23
C LYS A 175 -3.17 -6.23 19.83
N GLY A 176 -2.85 -5.07 20.41
CA GLY A 176 -3.83 -4.22 21.06
C GLY A 176 -4.34 -4.80 22.38
N CYS A 177 -5.34 -4.15 22.98
CA CYS A 177 -5.90 -4.59 24.25
C CYS A 177 -6.82 -5.81 24.12
N ASP A 178 -7.37 -6.07 22.93
CA ASP A 178 -8.20 -7.23 22.64
C ASP A 178 -7.42 -8.47 22.17
N ASN A 179 -6.10 -8.35 22.01
CA ASN A 179 -5.20 -9.37 21.47
C ASN A 179 -5.52 -9.84 20.03
N LYS A 180 -6.34 -9.09 19.28
CA LYS A 180 -6.74 -9.41 17.90
C LYS A 180 -6.07 -8.54 16.85
N GLY A 181 -5.44 -7.44 17.23
CA GLY A 181 -4.82 -6.53 16.28
C GLY A 181 -5.81 -5.83 15.35
N ASP A 182 -7.09 -5.73 15.75
CA ASP A 182 -8.15 -5.11 14.97
C ASP A 182 -8.04 -3.57 15.04
N LEU A 183 -7.74 -2.94 13.90
CA LEU A 183 -7.64 -1.49 13.77
C LEU A 183 -9.00 -0.78 13.76
N THR A 184 -10.09 -1.53 13.58
CA THR A 184 -11.47 -0.99 13.60
C THR A 184 -12.02 -0.92 15.02
N ASN A 185 -11.36 -1.54 16.00
CA ASN A 185 -11.71 -1.45 17.41
C ASN A 185 -11.21 -0.12 18.02
N PRO A 186 -12.10 0.77 18.53
CA PRO A 186 -11.69 2.04 19.15
C PRO A 186 -10.83 1.87 20.40
N ASP A 187 -11.00 0.78 21.14
CA ASP A 187 -10.24 0.57 22.37
C ASP A 187 -8.77 0.23 22.06
N ASN A 188 -8.51 -0.43 20.93
CA ASN A 188 -7.16 -0.62 20.42
C ASN A 188 -6.50 0.70 20.00
N LEU A 189 -7.26 1.65 19.43
CA LEU A 189 -6.75 2.99 19.11
C LEU A 189 -6.34 3.73 20.40
N GLN A 190 -7.21 3.71 21.42
CA GLN A 190 -6.93 4.32 22.71
C GLN A 190 -5.70 3.67 23.39
N TYR A 191 -5.62 2.34 23.37
CA TYR A 191 -4.47 1.59 23.88
C TYR A 191 -3.15 2.02 23.21
N CYS A 192 -3.12 2.07 21.87
CA CYS A 192 -1.93 2.46 21.13
C CYS A 192 -1.57 3.93 21.35
N PHE A 193 -2.55 4.82 21.47
CA PHE A 193 -2.32 6.21 21.85
C PHE A 193 -1.62 6.31 23.21
N ASP A 194 -2.15 5.65 24.23
CA ASP A 194 -1.58 5.74 25.59
C ASP A 194 -0.17 5.16 25.67
N LYS A 195 0.11 4.09 24.91
CA LYS A 195 1.40 3.40 24.92
C LYS A 195 2.47 4.04 24.03
N TYR A 196 2.10 4.57 22.86
CA TYR A 196 3.05 4.95 21.81
C TYR A 196 2.93 6.40 21.33
N LYS A 197 2.11 7.26 21.96
CA LYS A 197 1.98 8.66 21.55
C LYS A 197 3.33 9.36 21.37
N ASN A 198 3.46 10.11 20.28
CA ASN A 198 4.64 10.92 19.94
C ASN A 198 5.97 10.13 19.97
N SER A 199 5.97 8.86 19.56
CA SER A 199 7.16 8.00 19.68
C SER A 199 7.65 7.38 18.37
N MET A 200 6.79 7.27 17.35
CA MET A 200 7.12 6.59 16.10
C MET A 200 7.67 7.57 15.07
N ASP A 201 8.87 7.31 14.55
CA ASP A 201 9.51 8.14 13.53
C ASP A 201 8.97 7.83 12.12
N LEU A 202 8.63 6.56 11.87
CA LEU A 202 8.00 6.12 10.63
C LEU A 202 6.78 5.24 10.92
N ILE A 203 5.64 5.57 10.36
CA ILE A 203 4.47 4.69 10.38
C ILE A 203 4.16 4.28 8.94
N THR A 204 3.74 3.04 8.75
CA THR A 204 3.24 2.56 7.46
C THR A 204 1.88 1.89 7.63
N GLY A 205 1.04 1.98 6.60
CA GLY A 205 -0.22 1.27 6.52
C GLY A 205 -0.43 0.70 5.12
N ASP A 206 -0.35 -0.63 4.99
CA ASP A 206 -0.56 -1.37 3.73
C ASP A 206 -1.84 -2.23 3.77
N GLY A 207 -2.75 -1.91 4.71
CA GLY A 207 -4.01 -2.64 4.88
C GLY A 207 -4.95 -2.51 3.68
N GLY A 208 -5.61 -3.62 3.35
CA GLY A 208 -6.67 -3.69 2.36
C GLY A 208 -7.44 -4.99 2.48
N PHE A 209 -8.69 -5.01 2.02
CA PHE A 209 -9.51 -6.21 1.97
C PHE A 209 -9.31 -6.95 0.64
N ASP A 210 -9.58 -8.26 0.61
CA ASP A 210 -9.69 -8.99 -0.65
C ASP A 210 -11.04 -8.67 -1.29
N PHE A 211 -11.01 -7.93 -2.39
CA PHE A 211 -12.21 -7.42 -3.07
C PHE A 211 -12.60 -8.26 -4.28
N SER A 212 -12.34 -9.57 -4.26
CA SER A 212 -12.62 -10.47 -5.38
C SER A 212 -14.10 -10.59 -5.79
N ILE A 213 -15.02 -9.90 -5.11
CA ILE A 213 -16.48 -10.07 -5.25
C ILE A 213 -17.22 -8.75 -5.54
N ASP A 214 -16.73 -7.57 -5.14
CA ASP A 214 -17.41 -6.29 -5.43
C ASP A 214 -16.43 -5.10 -5.51
N PHE A 215 -15.97 -4.81 -6.74
CA PHE A 215 -15.10 -3.67 -7.01
C PHE A 215 -15.82 -2.31 -6.82
N ASN A 216 -17.15 -2.25 -6.96
CA ASN A 216 -17.89 -1.00 -6.91
C ASN A 216 -17.98 -0.42 -5.50
N GLN A 217 -17.91 -1.27 -4.47
CA GLN A 217 -17.89 -0.86 -3.06
C GLN A 217 -16.49 -0.73 -2.47
N GLN A 218 -15.44 -1.01 -3.25
CA GLN A 218 -14.05 -1.01 -2.78
C GLN A 218 -13.67 0.31 -2.11
N GLU A 219 -14.05 1.46 -2.67
CA GLU A 219 -13.67 2.76 -2.10
C GLU A 219 -14.34 3.01 -0.75
N ARG A 220 -15.64 2.69 -0.58
CA ARG A 220 -16.36 2.86 0.71
C ARG A 220 -15.80 1.94 1.78
N VAL A 221 -15.70 0.64 1.49
CA VAL A 221 -15.20 -0.36 2.45
C VAL A 221 -13.74 -0.08 2.83
N SER A 222 -12.92 0.32 1.84
CA SER A 222 -11.54 0.71 2.12
C SER A 222 -11.45 2.01 2.90
N ALA A 223 -12.36 2.98 2.70
CA ALA A 223 -12.30 4.27 3.38
C ALA A 223 -12.34 4.14 4.91
N LYS A 224 -13.14 3.20 5.44
CA LYS A 224 -13.16 2.87 6.87
C LYS A 224 -11.79 2.45 7.37
N LEU A 225 -11.19 1.44 6.74
CA LEU A 225 -9.88 0.92 7.15
C LEU A 225 -8.75 1.94 6.93
N ILE A 226 -8.81 2.73 5.85
CA ILE A 226 -7.87 3.82 5.59
C ILE A 226 -7.97 4.87 6.71
N PHE A 227 -9.18 5.29 7.06
CA PHE A 227 -9.39 6.22 8.18
C PHE A 227 -8.85 5.64 9.49
N CYS A 228 -9.08 4.35 9.75
CA CYS A 228 -8.54 3.70 10.93
C CYS A 228 -7.00 3.76 10.96
N GLN A 229 -6.34 3.40 9.85
CA GLN A 229 -4.88 3.50 9.74
C GLN A 229 -4.37 4.94 9.93
N VAL A 230 -5.10 5.95 9.42
CA VAL A 230 -4.79 7.37 9.66
C VAL A 230 -4.92 7.72 11.14
N ALA A 231 -6.00 7.31 11.81
CA ALA A 231 -6.22 7.58 13.22
C ALA A 231 -5.12 6.97 14.10
N PHE A 232 -4.76 5.71 13.84
CA PHE A 232 -3.64 5.04 14.51
C PHE A 232 -2.32 5.77 14.23
N ALA A 233 -2.03 6.13 12.98
CA ALA A 233 -0.82 6.85 12.64
C ALA A 233 -0.74 8.17 13.41
N VAL A 234 -1.77 9.00 13.35
CA VAL A 234 -1.84 10.28 14.08
C VAL A 234 -1.66 10.09 15.59
N SER A 235 -2.20 9.01 16.16
CA SER A 235 -2.10 8.76 17.60
C SER A 235 -0.68 8.47 18.08
N MET A 236 0.16 7.85 17.24
CA MET A 236 1.51 7.38 17.62
C MET A 236 2.64 8.21 17.01
N GLN A 237 2.35 8.98 15.97
CA GLN A 237 3.35 9.69 15.17
C GLN A 237 4.09 10.73 16.02
N LYS A 238 5.41 10.67 15.99
CA LYS A 238 6.28 11.69 16.54
C LYS A 238 6.25 12.96 15.71
N THR A 239 6.31 14.14 16.34
CA THR A 239 6.50 15.40 15.61
C THR A 239 7.75 15.32 14.71
N GLY A 240 7.59 15.69 13.44
CA GLY A 240 8.63 15.54 12.41
C GLY A 240 8.71 14.15 11.75
N GLY A 241 7.95 13.17 12.23
CA GLY A 241 7.93 11.82 11.65
C GLY A 241 7.25 11.74 10.27
N ALA A 242 7.35 10.56 9.66
CA ALA A 242 6.79 10.25 8.34
C ALA A 242 5.73 9.15 8.42
N PHE A 243 4.78 9.19 7.49
CA PHE A 243 3.72 8.21 7.33
C PHE A 243 3.58 7.80 5.87
N ILE A 244 3.51 6.50 5.59
CA ILE A 244 3.25 5.96 4.25
C ILE A 244 1.95 5.16 4.31
N ILE A 245 0.94 5.54 3.53
CA ILE A 245 -0.35 4.85 3.56
C ILE A 245 -0.79 4.46 2.16
N LYS A 246 -1.27 3.23 2.04
CA LYS A 246 -1.93 2.70 0.85
C LYS A 246 -3.33 3.28 0.71
N LEU A 247 -3.65 3.71 -0.49
CA LEU A 247 -4.99 4.10 -0.94
C LEU A 247 -5.36 3.29 -2.18
N PHE A 248 -6.66 3.24 -2.46
CA PHE A 248 -7.20 2.70 -3.71
C PHE A 248 -7.71 3.86 -4.57
N ASP A 249 -8.91 3.73 -5.13
CA ASP A 249 -9.60 4.83 -5.79
C ASP A 249 -9.84 5.99 -4.81
N THR A 250 -9.81 7.22 -5.33
CA THR A 250 -9.92 8.46 -4.53
C THR A 250 -10.84 9.45 -5.24
N PHE A 251 -12.03 8.98 -5.63
CA PHE A 251 -13.04 9.77 -6.34
C PHE A 251 -14.06 10.40 -5.39
N THR A 252 -14.21 9.86 -4.18
CA THR A 252 -15.25 10.24 -3.22
C THR A 252 -14.83 11.37 -2.30
N ASN A 253 -15.82 12.01 -1.68
CA ASN A 253 -15.58 13.08 -0.72
C ASN A 253 -14.81 12.61 0.51
N ILE A 254 -15.06 11.38 1.00
CA ILE A 254 -14.33 10.84 2.15
C ILE A 254 -12.85 10.65 1.86
N SER A 255 -12.50 10.11 0.69
CA SER A 255 -11.12 10.00 0.23
C SER A 255 -10.44 11.37 0.15
N VAL A 256 -11.12 12.36 -0.44
CA VAL A 256 -10.62 13.75 -0.51
C VAL A 256 -10.42 14.35 0.87
N ASN A 257 -11.34 14.13 1.82
CA ASN A 257 -11.21 14.61 3.20
C ASN A 257 -10.03 13.98 3.93
N ILE A 258 -9.80 12.67 3.75
CA ILE A 258 -8.64 11.99 4.33
C ILE A 258 -7.34 12.57 3.78
N ILE A 259 -7.24 12.74 2.45
CA ILE A 259 -6.06 13.36 1.81
C ILE A 259 -5.87 14.79 2.32
N HIS A 260 -6.95 15.57 2.40
CA HIS A 260 -6.92 16.95 2.89
C HIS A 260 -6.43 17.02 4.35
N LEU A 261 -6.96 16.16 5.22
CA LEU A 261 -6.51 16.04 6.60
C LEU A 261 -5.00 15.75 6.66
N LEU A 262 -4.49 14.78 5.89
CA LEU A 262 -3.07 14.48 5.84
C LEU A 262 -2.22 15.66 5.35
N THR A 263 -2.69 16.44 4.37
CA THR A 263 -1.98 17.64 3.90
C THR A 263 -1.95 18.79 4.92
N ILE A 264 -2.90 18.84 5.85
CA ILE A 264 -2.88 19.76 7.00
C ILE A 264 -1.88 19.26 8.05
N LEU A 265 -1.87 17.95 8.31
CA LEU A 265 -1.10 17.31 9.39
C LEU A 265 0.40 17.13 9.07
N TYR A 266 0.81 17.13 7.80
CA TYR A 266 2.20 16.89 7.38
C TYR A 266 2.72 18.04 6.52
N LYS A 267 4.02 18.36 6.59
CA LYS A 267 4.59 19.47 5.78
C LYS A 267 4.62 19.16 4.29
N SER A 268 4.87 17.91 3.93
CA SER A 268 4.94 17.46 2.54
C SER A 268 4.15 16.17 2.38
N VAL A 269 3.31 16.12 1.35
CA VAL A 269 2.53 14.93 1.01
C VAL A 269 2.64 14.70 -0.50
N SER A 270 2.94 13.47 -0.89
CA SER A 270 3.11 13.09 -2.31
C SER A 270 2.33 11.82 -2.63
N PHE A 271 1.68 11.79 -3.79
CA PHE A 271 1.17 10.55 -4.38
C PHE A 271 2.28 9.77 -5.07
N VAL A 272 2.32 8.47 -4.83
CA VAL A 272 3.25 7.52 -5.45
C VAL A 272 2.48 6.28 -5.91
N LYS A 273 2.55 5.94 -7.19
CA LYS A 273 2.14 4.61 -7.70
C LYS A 273 3.40 3.82 -8.06
N PRO A 274 3.90 2.93 -7.19
CA PRO A 274 5.12 2.19 -7.44
C PRO A 274 4.97 1.28 -8.67
N TYR A 275 6.03 1.08 -9.46
CA TYR A 275 6.00 0.15 -10.60
C TYR A 275 5.77 -1.29 -10.16
N THR A 276 6.11 -1.60 -8.92
CA THR A 276 5.85 -2.88 -8.25
C THR A 276 4.40 -3.04 -7.77
N SER A 277 3.57 -1.97 -7.85
CA SER A 277 2.11 -2.07 -7.83
C SER A 277 1.60 -2.29 -9.25
N ARG A 278 0.67 -3.25 -9.43
CA ARG A 278 0.18 -3.63 -10.76
C ARG A 278 -0.51 -2.45 -11.43
N HIS A 279 -0.24 -2.23 -12.71
CA HIS A 279 -0.86 -1.14 -13.46
C HIS A 279 -2.39 -1.26 -13.56
N ALA A 280 -2.93 -2.48 -13.60
CA ALA A 280 -4.37 -2.73 -13.68
C ALA A 280 -5.14 -2.51 -12.35
N ASN A 281 -4.45 -2.25 -11.23
CA ASN A 281 -5.10 -2.01 -9.94
C ASN A 281 -5.19 -0.51 -9.61
N SER A 282 -6.08 -0.18 -8.68
CA SER A 282 -6.23 1.17 -8.16
C SER A 282 -5.27 1.49 -7.00
N GLU A 283 -4.38 0.56 -6.63
CA GLU A 283 -3.46 0.71 -5.51
C GLU A 283 -2.41 1.80 -5.82
N LYS A 284 -2.35 2.77 -4.91
CA LYS A 284 -1.38 3.87 -4.87
C LYS A 284 -1.07 4.21 -3.41
N TYR A 285 -0.05 5.03 -3.17
CA TYR A 285 0.40 5.38 -1.83
C TYR A 285 0.44 6.90 -1.67
N LEU A 286 0.09 7.38 -0.48
CA LEU A 286 0.51 8.69 -0.01
C LEU A 286 1.76 8.53 0.84
N VAL A 287 2.70 9.44 0.61
CA VAL A 287 3.90 9.56 1.43
C VAL A 287 3.89 10.93 2.08
N CYS A 288 3.65 10.93 3.38
CA CYS A 288 3.49 12.08 4.24
C CYS A 288 4.78 12.27 5.06
N LYS A 289 5.37 13.46 5.02
CA LYS A 289 6.64 13.76 5.69
C LYS A 289 6.51 14.94 6.62
N ASN A 290 7.24 14.88 7.72
CA ASN A 290 7.31 15.91 8.76
C ASN A 290 5.94 16.21 9.36
N PHE A 291 5.45 15.31 10.20
CA PHE A 291 4.24 15.50 11.00
C PHE A 291 4.33 16.81 11.81
N ARG A 292 3.27 17.62 11.76
CA ARG A 292 3.30 19.01 12.26
C ARG A 292 2.83 19.16 13.69
N LEU A 293 1.95 18.28 14.17
CA LEU A 293 1.32 18.48 15.46
C LEU A 293 2.29 18.14 16.61
N PRO A 294 2.36 18.98 17.65
CA PRO A 294 2.96 18.60 18.91
C PRO A 294 2.06 17.61 19.66
N ALA A 295 2.63 16.87 20.60
CA ALA A 295 1.92 15.85 21.37
C ALA A 295 0.63 16.36 22.05
N GLU A 296 0.63 17.60 22.54
CA GLU A 296 -0.52 18.19 23.26
C GLU A 296 -1.74 18.42 22.36
N GLU A 297 -1.53 18.66 21.06
CA GLU A 297 -2.61 18.88 20.09
C GLU A 297 -3.14 17.58 19.48
N VAL A 298 -2.42 16.47 19.65
CA VAL A 298 -2.88 15.16 19.17
C VAL A 298 -4.04 14.66 20.01
N ARG A 299 -4.02 14.89 21.34
CA ARG A 299 -5.04 14.33 22.25
C ARG A 299 -6.48 14.76 21.90
N PRO A 300 -6.79 16.06 21.70
CA PRO A 300 -8.14 16.48 21.29
C PRO A 300 -8.56 15.85 19.97
N LEU A 301 -7.63 15.72 19.02
CA LEU A 301 -7.89 15.11 17.72
C LEU A 301 -8.23 13.61 17.85
N ILE A 302 -7.53 12.87 18.72
CA ILE A 302 -7.84 11.46 19.00
C ILE A 302 -9.21 11.31 19.66
N HIS A 303 -9.60 12.22 20.56
CA HIS A 303 -10.95 12.20 21.12
C HIS A 303 -12.04 12.34 20.02
N LYS A 304 -11.80 13.19 19.01
CA LYS A 304 -12.70 13.32 17.87
C LYS A 304 -12.74 12.05 17.03
N PHE A 305 -11.60 11.42 16.76
CA PHE A 305 -11.57 10.15 16.02
C PHE A 305 -12.28 9.03 16.78
N LEU A 306 -12.10 8.92 18.11
CA LEU A 306 -12.83 7.93 18.92
C LEU A 306 -14.34 8.11 18.87
N ASN A 307 -14.82 9.37 18.79
CA ASN A 307 -16.26 9.62 18.61
C ASN A 307 -16.74 9.13 17.23
N ILE A 308 -15.95 9.32 16.17
CA ILE A 308 -16.25 8.80 14.83
C ILE A 308 -16.33 7.27 14.85
N TYR A 309 -15.35 6.61 15.47
CA TYR A 309 -15.33 5.15 15.60
C TYR A 309 -16.57 4.57 16.29
N ARG A 310 -17.08 5.30 17.29
CA ARG A 310 -18.21 4.86 18.13
C ARG A 310 -19.57 5.25 17.55
N ASP A 311 -19.61 5.97 16.43
CA ASP A 311 -20.86 6.32 15.75
C ASP A 311 -21.43 5.09 15.05
N GLU A 312 -22.74 4.86 15.21
CA GLU A 312 -23.45 3.75 14.57
C GLU A 312 -23.39 3.79 13.03
N ASN A 313 -23.14 4.98 12.46
CA ASN A 313 -23.05 5.19 11.01
C ASN A 313 -21.60 5.21 10.50
N PHE A 314 -20.62 4.74 11.28
CA PHE A 314 -19.21 4.73 10.90
C PHE A 314 -18.97 4.03 9.54
N ASP A 315 -19.69 2.94 9.27
CA ASP A 315 -19.62 2.21 8.01
C ASP A 315 -20.13 3.01 6.79
N ASN A 316 -20.95 4.04 7.03
CA ASN A 316 -21.61 4.87 6.01
C ASN A 316 -21.05 6.30 5.98
N MET A 317 -19.81 6.48 6.42
CA MET A 317 -19.12 7.76 6.48
C MET A 317 -18.83 8.32 5.09
N THR A 318 -19.21 9.58 4.86
CA THR A 318 -19.03 10.30 3.59
C THR A 318 -18.15 11.55 3.70
N SER A 319 -17.93 12.03 4.92
CA SER A 319 -17.10 13.18 5.22
C SER A 319 -16.63 13.08 6.67
N ILE A 320 -15.43 13.58 6.94
CA ILE A 320 -14.84 13.66 8.31
C ILE A 320 -14.35 15.07 8.66
N LEU A 321 -14.48 16.01 7.73
CA LEU A 321 -13.83 17.30 7.80
C LEU A 321 -14.82 18.38 7.36
N ASP A 322 -15.14 19.31 8.26
CA ASP A 322 -16.08 20.41 8.02
C ASP A 322 -15.38 21.64 7.42
N ILE A 323 -14.45 21.40 6.50
CA ILE A 323 -13.85 22.42 5.65
C ILE A 323 -13.69 21.87 4.23
N PRO A 324 -14.02 22.67 3.20
CA PRO A 324 -13.81 22.24 1.82
C PRO A 324 -12.33 22.07 1.54
N ALA A 325 -11.98 21.04 0.77
CA ALA A 325 -10.62 20.89 0.24
C ALA A 325 -10.28 22.08 -0.67
N PRO A 326 -9.09 22.70 -0.51
CA PRO A 326 -8.65 23.79 -1.38
C PRO A 326 -8.71 23.37 -2.85
N TYR A 327 -9.07 24.32 -3.72
CA TYR A 327 -9.24 24.05 -5.14
C TYR A 327 -7.99 23.43 -5.79
N LEU A 328 -6.80 23.93 -5.43
CA LEU A 328 -5.53 23.39 -5.92
C LEU A 328 -5.29 21.95 -5.46
N LEU A 329 -5.74 21.57 -4.25
CA LEU A 329 -5.64 20.20 -3.77
C LEU A 329 -6.52 19.28 -4.63
N ASN A 330 -7.76 19.69 -4.89
CA ASN A 330 -8.67 18.93 -5.75
C ASN A 330 -8.07 18.71 -7.15
N ILE A 331 -7.51 19.76 -7.76
CA ILE A 331 -6.83 19.63 -9.07
C ILE A 331 -5.70 18.59 -9.01
N LYS A 332 -4.86 18.60 -7.96
CA LYS A 332 -3.76 17.63 -7.86
C LYS A 332 -4.23 16.20 -7.62
N ILE A 333 -5.33 16.01 -6.90
CA ILE A 333 -5.97 14.70 -6.77
C ILE A 333 -6.53 14.26 -8.13
N GLU A 334 -7.19 15.17 -8.88
CA GLU A 334 -7.72 14.89 -10.21
C GLU A 334 -6.65 14.52 -11.23
N GLU A 335 -5.51 15.21 -11.22
CA GLU A 335 -4.34 14.90 -12.05
C GLU A 335 -3.79 13.50 -11.73
N CYS A 336 -3.69 13.17 -10.43
CA CYS A 336 -3.23 11.85 -10.00
C CYS A 336 -4.19 10.74 -10.43
N ASN A 337 -5.49 10.95 -10.23
CA ASN A 337 -6.54 10.04 -10.67
C ASN A 337 -6.50 9.85 -12.19
N ALA A 338 -6.42 10.92 -12.96
CA ALA A 338 -6.34 10.86 -14.42
C ALA A 338 -5.12 10.06 -14.90
N THR A 339 -3.95 10.32 -14.31
CA THR A 339 -2.71 9.62 -14.68
C THR A 339 -2.78 8.12 -14.35
N CYS A 340 -3.20 7.77 -13.14
CA CYS A 340 -3.29 6.37 -12.71
C CYS A 340 -4.42 5.63 -13.42
N GLY A 341 -5.57 6.27 -13.58
CA GLY A 341 -6.75 5.68 -14.21
C GLY A 341 -6.54 5.44 -15.70
N GLN A 342 -5.88 6.36 -16.43
CA GLN A 342 -5.53 6.12 -17.83
C GLN A 342 -4.62 4.90 -17.98
N GLN A 343 -3.57 4.81 -17.15
CA GLN A 343 -2.67 3.65 -17.14
C GLN A 343 -3.42 2.34 -16.82
N GLN A 344 -4.40 2.42 -15.90
CA GLN A 344 -5.23 1.27 -15.53
C GLN A 344 -6.12 0.82 -16.68
N ILE A 345 -6.86 1.74 -17.32
CA ILE A 345 -7.70 1.46 -18.50
C ILE A 345 -6.86 0.84 -19.62
N GLU A 346 -5.72 1.44 -19.95
CA GLU A 346 -4.82 0.91 -20.98
C GLU A 346 -4.31 -0.49 -20.64
N CYS A 347 -3.93 -0.73 -19.37
CA CYS A 347 -3.45 -2.04 -18.95
C CYS A 347 -4.55 -3.10 -19.03
N ILE A 348 -5.77 -2.78 -18.59
CA ILE A 348 -6.92 -3.69 -18.65
C ILE A 348 -7.27 -3.97 -20.11
N SER A 349 -7.49 -2.93 -20.92
CA SER A 349 -7.81 -3.07 -22.34
C SER A 349 -6.76 -3.88 -23.11
N ASN A 350 -5.47 -3.63 -22.87
CA ASN A 350 -4.40 -4.39 -23.50
C ASN A 350 -4.40 -5.87 -23.09
N THR A 351 -4.82 -6.17 -21.86
CA THR A 351 -4.91 -7.55 -21.36
C THR A 351 -6.09 -8.27 -21.99
N LEU A 352 -7.27 -7.66 -22.01
CA LEU A 352 -8.47 -8.20 -22.67
C LEU A 352 -8.20 -8.46 -24.16
N ASN A 353 -7.63 -7.48 -24.87
CA ASN A 353 -7.21 -7.66 -26.27
C ASN A 353 -6.19 -8.79 -26.46
N LEU A 354 -5.34 -9.06 -25.47
CA LEU A 354 -4.36 -10.15 -25.53
C LEU A 354 -4.99 -11.51 -25.26
N ILE A 355 -6.06 -11.57 -24.46
CA ILE A 355 -6.86 -12.78 -24.25
C ILE A 355 -7.48 -13.20 -25.59
N ASP A 356 -8.10 -12.26 -26.30
CA ASP A 356 -8.72 -12.51 -27.60
C ASP A 356 -7.70 -12.80 -28.71
N ASN A 357 -6.55 -12.12 -28.69
CA ASN A 357 -5.53 -12.19 -29.74
C ASN A 357 -4.16 -12.64 -29.22
N ASN A 358 -4.09 -13.87 -28.72
CA ASN A 358 -2.95 -14.44 -27.98
C ASN A 358 -1.78 -14.99 -28.83
N LYS A 359 -1.45 -14.36 -29.95
CA LYS A 359 -0.35 -14.82 -30.84
C LYS A 359 0.97 -15.02 -30.08
N SER A 360 1.59 -16.19 -30.25
CA SER A 360 2.81 -16.61 -29.53
C SER A 360 3.95 -15.59 -29.66
N ASP A 361 4.17 -15.03 -30.85
CA ASP A 361 5.25 -14.05 -31.08
C ASP A 361 5.05 -12.78 -30.25
N LYS A 362 3.80 -12.31 -30.10
CA LYS A 362 3.46 -11.14 -29.29
C LYS A 362 3.76 -11.40 -27.81
N LEU A 363 3.43 -12.60 -27.32
CA LEU A 363 3.70 -12.99 -25.93
C LEU A 363 5.20 -13.03 -25.63
N GLU A 364 6.01 -13.57 -26.56
CA GLU A 364 7.46 -13.62 -26.38
C GLU A 364 8.12 -12.23 -26.48
N ILE A 365 7.61 -11.33 -27.32
CA ILE A 365 8.07 -9.92 -27.36
C ILE A 365 7.77 -9.22 -26.02
N LEU A 366 6.54 -9.32 -25.52
CA LEU A 366 6.15 -8.73 -24.22
C LEU A 366 6.99 -9.30 -23.08
N LYS A 367 7.18 -10.62 -23.06
CA LYS A 367 8.01 -11.31 -22.07
C LYS A 367 9.45 -10.79 -22.08
N LYS A 368 10.10 -10.71 -23.24
CA LYS A 368 11.48 -10.18 -23.36
C LYS A 368 11.57 -8.73 -22.88
N SER A 369 10.60 -7.90 -23.24
CA SER A 369 10.51 -6.49 -22.80
C SER A 369 10.38 -6.37 -21.27
N ASN A 370 9.48 -7.16 -20.66
CA ASN A 370 9.26 -7.13 -19.21
C ASN A 370 10.48 -7.66 -18.44
N ILE A 371 11.14 -8.71 -18.93
CA ILE A 371 12.40 -9.21 -18.35
C ILE A 371 13.45 -8.09 -18.31
N HIS A 372 13.60 -7.34 -19.41
CA HIS A 372 14.54 -6.24 -19.47
C HIS A 372 14.19 -5.12 -18.47
N LYS A 373 12.91 -4.70 -18.41
CA LYS A 373 12.42 -3.69 -17.45
C LYS A 373 12.64 -4.13 -15.99
N CYS A 374 12.35 -5.38 -15.66
CA CYS A 374 12.57 -5.93 -14.32
C CYS A 374 14.06 -5.94 -13.93
N LYS A 375 14.96 -6.27 -14.86
CA LYS A 375 16.42 -6.23 -14.62
C LYS A 375 16.89 -4.80 -14.36
N LEU A 376 16.48 -3.84 -15.18
CA LEU A 376 16.79 -2.42 -14.99
C LEU A 376 16.25 -1.92 -13.64
N TRP A 377 15.06 -2.35 -13.25
CA TRP A 377 14.46 -2.03 -11.96
C TRP A 377 15.31 -2.56 -10.80
N CYS A 378 15.70 -3.85 -10.83
CA CYS A 378 16.56 -4.44 -9.80
C CYS A 378 17.92 -3.72 -9.71
N GLN A 379 18.53 -3.41 -10.85
CA GLN A 379 19.77 -2.64 -10.93
C GLN A 379 19.63 -1.26 -10.29
N LYS A 380 18.58 -0.52 -10.63
CA LYS A 380 18.29 0.81 -10.09
C LYS A 380 18.18 0.79 -8.56
N HIS A 381 17.53 -0.24 -8.01
CA HIS A 381 17.31 -0.40 -6.58
C HIS A 381 18.39 -1.23 -5.88
N ARG A 382 19.51 -1.55 -6.56
CA ARG A 382 20.65 -2.31 -6.05
C ARG A 382 20.28 -3.68 -5.47
N LEU A 383 19.25 -4.32 -6.01
CA LEU A 383 18.80 -5.65 -5.59
C LEU A 383 19.45 -6.74 -6.44
N PRO A 384 19.74 -7.92 -5.87
CA PRO A 384 20.35 -9.02 -6.61
C PRO A 384 19.37 -9.61 -7.62
N TYR A 385 19.82 -9.82 -8.86
CA TYR A 385 18.96 -10.30 -9.95
C TYR A 385 19.63 -11.36 -10.83
N ASN A 386 18.82 -12.18 -11.48
CA ASN A 386 19.25 -13.22 -12.40
C ASN A 386 19.61 -12.63 -13.77
N LYS A 387 20.89 -12.70 -14.15
CA LYS A 387 21.38 -12.19 -15.45
C LYS A 387 20.85 -13.00 -16.63
N ASN A 388 20.76 -14.32 -16.48
CA ASN A 388 20.22 -15.25 -17.47
C ASN A 388 19.00 -15.95 -16.89
N VAL A 389 17.87 -15.83 -17.58
CA VAL A 389 16.65 -16.58 -17.24
C VAL A 389 16.60 -17.73 -18.23
N VAL A 390 17.00 -18.92 -17.78
CA VAL A 390 17.08 -20.11 -18.63
C VAL A 390 15.71 -20.78 -18.65
N ALA A 391 15.19 -21.09 -19.84
CA ALA A 391 14.00 -21.93 -19.98
C ALA A 391 14.31 -23.34 -19.49
N ASN A 392 13.37 -23.98 -18.80
CA ASN A 392 13.55 -25.38 -18.42
C ASN A 392 13.73 -26.23 -19.70
N ASN A 393 14.93 -26.74 -19.93
CA ASN A 393 15.15 -27.80 -20.91
C ASN A 393 14.49 -29.07 -20.36
N ILE A 394 13.28 -29.38 -20.85
CA ILE A 394 12.50 -30.58 -20.52
C ILE A 394 13.33 -31.86 -20.70
N PHE A 395 14.33 -31.83 -21.58
CA PHE A 395 15.24 -32.95 -21.84
C PHE A 395 16.18 -33.30 -20.67
N LEU A 396 16.51 -32.35 -19.78
CA LEU A 396 17.41 -32.63 -18.65
C LEU A 396 16.70 -33.33 -17.48
N GLN A 397 15.38 -33.18 -17.31
CA GLN A 397 14.63 -33.90 -16.28
C GLN A 397 14.48 -35.40 -16.57
N LYS A 398 14.45 -35.80 -17.85
CA LYS A 398 14.40 -37.22 -18.23
C LYS A 398 15.72 -37.98 -17.99
N GLN A 399 16.87 -37.29 -17.94
CA GLN A 399 18.15 -37.95 -17.65
C GLN A 399 18.38 -38.26 -16.17
N TYR A 400 17.70 -37.55 -15.26
CA TYR A 400 17.79 -37.85 -13.82
C TYR A 400 16.80 -38.93 -13.37
N SER A 401 15.69 -39.12 -14.09
CA SER A 401 14.71 -40.19 -13.81
C SER A 401 15.14 -41.57 -14.34
N LEU A 402 16.06 -41.63 -15.31
CA LEU A 402 16.63 -42.89 -15.83
C LEU A 402 17.92 -43.35 -15.12
N LYS A 403 18.38 -42.63 -14.09
CA LYS A 403 19.51 -43.04 -13.23
C LYS A 403 19.08 -43.57 -11.85
N LEU A 404 17.76 -43.66 -11.61
CA LEU A 404 17.17 -44.16 -10.36
C LEU A 404 16.13 -45.28 -10.61
N SER A 405 16.19 -45.94 -11.76
CA SER A 405 15.42 -47.17 -12.06
C SER A 405 16.35 -48.34 -12.25
#